data_AF-A0A562RJ02-F1
#
_entry.id   AF-A0A562RJ02-F1
#
_cell.length_a   1.000
_cell.length_b   1.000
_cell.length_c   1.000
_cell.angle_alpha   90.00
_cell.angle_beta   90.00
_cell.angle_gamma   90.00
#
_symmetry.space_group_name_H-M   'P 1'
#
loop_
_entity.id
_entity.type
_entity.pdbx_description
1 polymer ?
#
loop_
_entity_poly.entity_id
_entity_poly.type
_entity_poly.pdbx_seq_one_letter_code
_entity_poly.pdbx_strand_id
1 'polypeptide(L)' 'MTTQKPSVWTALRCREPEFQACLGVSSEAAAAAKVRELCEVTSRSELDRDAAAEARWHERIRRRFLRYQQARASSAQQ' A
#
# COMPACT_ATOMS: atom_id res chain seq x y z
N MET A 1 -12.81 0.20 17.52
CA MET A 1 -11.70 -0.11 16.60
C MET A 1 -11.89 0.77 15.38
N THR A 2 -11.07 1.81 15.20
CA THR A 2 -11.20 2.70 14.04
C THR A 2 -10.80 1.92 12.79
N THR A 3 -11.77 1.53 11.98
CA THR A 3 -11.55 0.95 10.66
C THR A 3 -10.82 2.00 9.83
N GLN A 4 -9.49 1.94 9.80
CA GLN A 4 -8.72 2.91 9.02
C GLN A 4 -8.99 2.64 7.55
N LYS A 5 -9.58 3.64 6.89
CA LYS A 5 -9.94 3.60 5.48
C LYS A 5 -8.71 3.23 4.61
N PRO A 6 -8.78 2.22 3.73
CA PRO A 6 -7.68 1.82 2.86
C PRO A 6 -7.13 2.97 2.02
N SER A 7 -8.02 3.87 1.60
CA SER A 7 -7.70 5.09 0.87
C SER A 7 -6.78 6.04 1.66
N VAL A 8 -7.09 6.26 2.94
CA VAL A 8 -6.31 7.11 3.85
C VAL A 8 -5.00 6.45 4.23
N TRP A 9 -5.01 5.16 4.57
CA TRP A 9 -3.80 4.39 4.85
C TRP A 9 -2.82 4.51 3.67
N THR A 10 -3.31 4.27 2.45
CA THR A 10 -2.50 4.33 1.23
C THR A 10 -1.93 5.72 0.99
N ALA A 11 -2.75 6.76 1.13
CA ALA A 11 -2.30 8.14 0.91
C ALA A 11 -1.15 8.54 1.87
N LEU A 12 -1.24 8.13 3.13
CA LEU A 12 -0.19 8.38 4.11
C LEU A 12 1.10 7.61 3.77
N ARG A 13 0.98 6.33 3.42
CA ARG A 13 2.13 5.47 3.13
C ARG A 13 2.79 5.80 1.78
N CYS A 14 2.06 6.28 0.77
CA CYS A 14 2.66 6.71 -0.50
C CYS A 14 3.74 7.80 -0.32
N ARG A 15 3.70 8.58 0.77
CA ARG A 15 4.70 9.59 1.11
C ARG A 15 5.99 9.01 1.67
N GLU A 16 5.92 7.80 2.21
CA GLU A 16 7.07 7.18 2.83
C GLU A 16 7.99 6.55 1.77
N PRO A 17 9.30 6.85 1.82
CA PRO A 17 10.26 6.30 0.86
C PRO A 17 10.33 4.77 0.97
N GLU A 18 10.11 4.20 2.15
CA GLU A 18 10.11 2.74 2.34
C GLU A 18 8.96 2.04 1.62
N PHE A 19 7.77 2.66 1.64
CA PHE A 19 6.62 2.14 0.92
C PHE A 19 6.82 2.27 -0.60
N GLN A 20 7.38 3.38 -1.05
CA GLN A 20 7.79 3.57 -2.45
C GLN A 20 8.79 2.49 -2.88
N ALA A 21 9.82 2.21 -2.08
CA ALA A 21 10.80 1.16 -2.34
C ALA A 21 10.16 -0.24 -2.37
N CYS A 22 9.22 -0.55 -1.46
CA CYS A 22 8.46 -1.81 -1.46
C CYS A 22 7.67 -2.04 -2.77
N LEU A 23 7.15 -0.96 -3.34
CA LEU A 23 6.43 -0.95 -4.63
C LEU A 23 7.38 -0.82 -5.84
N GLY A 24 8.68 -0.59 -5.61
CA GLY A 24 9.67 -0.39 -6.67
C GLY A 24 9.52 0.94 -7.42
N VAL A 25 9.02 1.98 -6.74
CA VAL A 25 8.80 3.31 -7.32
C VAL A 25 9.60 4.36 -6.55
N SER A 26 9.76 5.54 -7.14
CA SER A 26 10.61 6.62 -6.58
C SER A 26 9.85 7.91 -6.26
N SER A 27 8.51 7.90 -6.27
CA SER A 27 7.69 9.09 -6.01
C SER A 27 6.30 8.75 -5.46
N GLU A 28 5.71 9.68 -4.71
CA GLU A 28 4.35 9.54 -4.15
C GLU A 28 3.30 9.27 -5.25
N ALA A 29 3.36 10.03 -6.36
CA ALA A 29 2.46 9.88 -7.49
C ALA A 29 2.57 8.50 -8.15
N ALA A 30 3.81 8.00 -8.31
CA ALA A 30 4.07 6.67 -8.85
C ALA A 30 3.57 5.56 -7.91
N ALA A 31 3.73 5.73 -6.58
CA ALA A 31 3.17 4.79 -5.61
C ALA A 31 1.65 4.75 -5.66
N ALA A 32 0.99 5.91 -5.75
CA ALA A 32 -0.45 6.00 -5.87
C ALA A 32 -0.95 5.38 -7.19
N ALA A 33 -0.26 5.59 -8.31
CA ALA A 33 -0.56 4.94 -9.58
C ALA A 33 -0.39 3.42 -9.48
N LYS A 34 0.70 2.96 -8.88
CA LYS A 34 0.96 1.53 -8.72
C LYS A 34 -0.08 0.83 -7.87
N VAL A 35 -0.58 1.47 -6.82
CA VAL A 35 -1.66 0.92 -6.00
C VAL A 35 -2.96 0.81 -6.80
N ARG A 36 -3.28 1.79 -7.66
CA ARG A 36 -4.46 1.72 -8.53
C ARG A 36 -4.37 0.56 -9.51
N GLU A 37 -3.21 0.38 -10.15
CA GLU A 37 -2.94 -0.75 -11.04
C GLU A 37 -3.07 -2.09 -10.31
N LEU A 38 -2.45 -2.23 -9.13
CA LEU A 38 -2.46 -3.48 -8.36
C LEU A 38 -3.84 -3.82 -7.80
N CYS A 39 -4.62 -2.83 -7.40
CA CYS A 39 -5.96 -3.04 -6.87
C CYS A 39 -7.05 -3.06 -7.96
N GLU A 40 -6.68 -2.82 -9.21
CA GLU A 40 -7.59 -2.75 -10.36
C GLU A 40 -8.70 -1.71 -10.15
N VAL A 41 -8.34 -0.55 -9.60
CA VAL A 41 -9.25 0.57 -9.34
C VAL A 41 -8.82 1.82 -10.10
N THR A 42 -9.78 2.66 -10.46
CA THR A 42 -9.50 3.95 -11.11
C THR A 42 -9.17 5.02 -10.06
N SER A 43 -9.80 4.93 -8.89
CA SER A 43 -9.67 5.90 -7.80
C SER A 43 -9.46 5.24 -6.43
N ARG A 44 -8.62 5.87 -5.59
CA ARG A 44 -8.35 5.40 -4.22
C ARG A 44 -9.62 5.31 -3.36
N SER A 45 -10.63 6.13 -3.63
CA SER A 45 -11.91 6.10 -2.92
C SER A 45 -12.72 4.84 -3.21
N GLU A 46 -12.42 4.09 -4.26
CA GLU A 46 -13.05 2.80 -4.54
C GLU A 46 -12.57 1.73 -3.56
N LEU A 47 -11.34 1.83 -3.04
CA LEU A 47 -10.82 0.93 -2.01
C LEU A 47 -11.64 0.98 -0.71
N ASP A 48 -12.37 2.07 -0.46
CA ASP A 48 -13.21 2.26 0.74
C ASP A 48 -14.66 1.82 0.53
N ARG A 49 -15.11 1.75 -0.74
CA ARG A 49 -16.51 1.52 -1.10
C ARG A 49 -16.75 0.14 -1.70
N ASP A 50 -15.73 -0.44 -2.31
CA ASP A 50 -15.78 -1.74 -2.96
C ASP A 50 -15.04 -2.78 -2.11
N ALA A 51 -15.78 -3.73 -1.54
CA ALA A 51 -15.23 -4.75 -0.67
C ALA A 51 -14.23 -5.67 -1.41
N ALA A 52 -14.41 -5.88 -2.71
CA ALA A 52 -13.47 -6.68 -3.50
C ALA A 52 -12.14 -5.93 -3.71
N ALA A 53 -12.19 -4.61 -3.98
CA ALA A 53 -11.02 -3.75 -4.07
C ALA A 53 -10.28 -3.65 -2.72
N GLU A 54 -11.01 -3.56 -1.61
CA GLU A 54 -10.44 -3.63 -0.27
C GLU A 54 -9.70 -4.95 -0.04
N ALA A 55 -10.31 -6.09 -0.40
CA ALA A 55 -9.68 -7.40 -0.27
C ALA A 55 -8.40 -7.52 -1.13
N ARG A 56 -8.44 -7.07 -2.40
CA ARG A 56 -7.26 -7.00 -3.27
C ARG A 56 -6.18 -6.11 -2.66
N TRP A 57 -6.54 -4.96 -2.12
CA TRP A 57 -5.60 -4.06 -1.46
C TRP A 57 -4.95 -4.71 -0.23
N HIS A 58 -5.73 -5.39 0.60
CA HIS A 58 -5.19 -6.10 1.76
C HIS A 58 -4.17 -7.16 1.35
N GLU A 59 -4.48 -7.93 0.32
CA GLU A 59 -3.61 -9.01 -0.17
C GLU A 59 -2.36 -8.47 -0.89
N ARG A 60 -2.54 -7.56 -1.84
CA ARG A 60 -1.49 -7.12 -2.77
C ARG A 60 -0.63 -5.98 -2.22
N ILE A 61 -1.21 -5.10 -1.39
CA ILE A 61 -0.52 -3.93 -0.84
C ILE A 61 -0.15 -4.15 0.62
N ARG A 62 -1.14 -4.33 1.51
CA ARG A 62 -0.90 -4.35 2.96
C ARG A 62 0.01 -5.51 3.37
N ARG A 63 -0.30 -6.74 2.94
CA ARG A 63 0.53 -7.92 3.25
C ARG A 63 1.94 -7.83 2.63
N ARG A 64 2.05 -7.30 1.42
CA ARG A 64 3.35 -7.08 0.76
C ARG A 64 4.22 -6.13 1.58
N PHE A 65 3.67 -5.00 2.00
CA PHE A 65 4.41 -4.02 2.81
C PHE A 65 4.77 -4.54 4.20
N LEU A 66 3.89 -5.29 4.86
CA LEU A 66 4.21 -5.94 6.13
C LEU A 66 5.38 -6.92 6.00
N ARG A 67 5.39 -7.76 4.94
CA ARG A 67 6.53 -8.66 4.67
C ARG A 67 7.82 -7.90 4.38
N TYR A 68 7.74 -6.81 3.63
CA TYR A 68 8.89 -5.97 3.34
C TYR A 68 9.48 -5.35 4.61
N GLN A 69 8.63 -4.83 5.50
CA GLN A 69 9.08 -4.30 6.80
C GLN A 69 9.71 -5.37 7.68
N GLN A 70 9.14 -6.58 7.74
CA GLN A 70 9.72 -7.70 8.49
C GLN A 70 11.10 -8.07 7.94
N ALA A 71 11.23 -8.22 6.62
CA ALA A 71 12.52 -8.52 5.99
C ALA A 71 13.57 -7.45 6.28
N ARG A 72 13.20 -6.17 6.23
CA ARG A 72 14.11 -5.06 6.57
C ARG A 72 14.49 -5.03 8.04
N ALA A 73 13.54 -5.28 8.94
CA ALA A 73 13.82 -5.36 10.37
C ALA A 73 14.82 -6.50 10.67
N SER A 74 14.66 -7.66 10.04
CA SER A 74 15.61 -8.77 10.15
C SER A 74 16.97 -8.49 9.50
N SER A 75 17.04 -7.58 8.52
CA SER A 75 18.28 -7.18 7.84
C SER A 75 19.05 -6.11 8.62
N ALA A 76 18.38 -5.32 9.46
CA ALA A 76 19.00 -4.27 10.27
C ALA A 76 19.68 -4.80 11.55
N GLN A 77 19.58 -6.11 11.82
CA GLN A 77 20.13 -6.78 13.00
C GLN A 77 21.35 -7.68 12.70
N GLN A 78 21.89 -7.66 11.47
CA GLN A 78 23.12 -8.39 11.10
C GLN A 78 24.31 -7.46 10.92
#